data_AF-A0A951Z7J0-F1
#
_entry.id   AF-A0A951Z7J0-F1
#
_cell.length_a   1.000
_cell.length_b   1.000
_cell.length_c   1.000
_cell.angle_alpha   90.00
_cell.angle_beta   90.00
_cell.angle_gamma   90.00
#
_symmetry.space_group_name_H-M   'P 1'
#
loop_
_entity.id
_entity.type
_entity.pdbx_description
1 polymer ?
#
loop_
_entity_poly.entity_id
_entity_poly.type
_entity_poly.pdbx_seq_one_letter_code
_entity_poly.pdbx_strand_id
1 'polypeptide(L)'
;ISQPTTGEEALEIMDGMIRSNAVDVVVLDSVAALVPKAEIEGEMGDSFVGIQARMMSQAMRKLGGGINKSNTVAIFINQLREKIGVMYGNPETTPGGRALKFWASVRLEVRKGEALKVGTEQIGARTKVKVVKNKVAPPFKNVEFDILYGKGISREGDLLDLATEFGLVTRAGTYYNCGDTRLGQGRDNARAYLEEHPELFADLDAKVRAKAAERTK
;
A
#
# COMPACT_ATOMS: atom_id res chain seq x y z
N ILE A 1 1.87 -4.19 19.43
CA ILE A 1 2.65 -3.06 18.89
C ILE A 1 3.99 -3.08 19.60
N SER A 2 5.11 -3.14 18.86
CA SER A 2 6.46 -3.10 19.43
C SER A 2 7.14 -1.80 19.02
N GLN A 3 7.90 -1.19 19.92
CA GLN A 3 8.71 0.01 19.66
C GLN A 3 10.18 -0.33 19.97
N PRO A 4 10.88 -0.95 19.00
CA PRO A 4 12.28 -1.32 19.19
C PRO A 4 13.18 -0.09 19.26
N THR A 5 14.27 -0.21 20.00
CA THR A 5 15.27 0.87 20.14
C THR A 5 16.27 0.89 18.99
N THR A 6 16.62 -0.26 18.41
CA THR A 6 17.58 -0.36 17.30
C THR A 6 17.00 -1.08 16.08
N GLY A 7 17.61 -0.84 14.92
CA GLY A 7 17.25 -1.52 13.68
C GLY A 7 17.44 -3.04 13.76
N GLU A 8 18.51 -3.50 14.41
CA GLU A 8 18.77 -4.92 14.63
C GLU A 8 17.70 -5.56 15.51
N GLU A 9 17.37 -4.92 16.63
CA GLU A 9 16.33 -5.40 17.56
C GLU A 9 14.98 -5.51 16.83
N ALA A 10 14.60 -4.50 16.05
CA ALA A 10 13.38 -4.51 15.26
C ALA A 10 13.29 -5.73 14.33
N LEU A 11 14.39 -6.04 13.64
CA LEU A 11 14.47 -7.15 12.69
C LEU A 11 14.53 -8.51 13.38
N GLU A 12 15.12 -8.59 14.57
CA GLU A 12 15.12 -9.79 15.40
C GLU A 12 13.74 -10.11 15.97
N ILE A 13 13.02 -9.10 16.48
CA ILE A 13 11.64 -9.24 16.92
C ILE A 13 10.77 -9.73 15.75
N MET A 14 10.92 -9.12 14.57
CA MET A 14 10.20 -9.53 13.37
C MET A 14 10.50 -10.99 12.99
N ASP A 15 11.77 -11.42 13.01
CA ASP A 15 12.17 -12.80 12.71
C ASP A 15 11.61 -13.79 13.75
N GLY A 16 11.61 -13.42 15.03
CA GLY A 16 11.01 -14.21 16.11
C GLY A 16 9.51 -14.40 15.90
N MET A 17 8.77 -13.34 15.58
CA MET A 17 7.34 -13.40 15.28
C MET A 17 7.07 -14.32 14.08
N ILE A 18 7.81 -14.15 12.97
CA ILE A 18 7.66 -14.99 11.77
C ILE A 18 7.93 -16.46 12.09
N ARG A 19 9.02 -16.77 12.82
CA ARG A 19 9.37 -18.16 13.16
C ARG A 19 8.44 -18.81 14.16
N SER A 20 7.72 -18.03 14.96
CA SER A 20 6.75 -18.57 15.91
C SER A 20 5.52 -19.18 15.23
N ASN A 21 5.29 -18.90 13.94
CA ASN A 21 4.06 -19.22 13.22
C ASN A 21 2.77 -18.69 13.89
N ALA A 22 2.89 -17.74 14.82
CA ALA A 22 1.74 -17.17 15.53
C ALA A 22 1.13 -15.97 14.79
N VAL A 23 1.76 -15.51 13.70
CA VAL A 23 1.32 -14.31 12.95
C VAL A 23 1.21 -14.59 11.46
N ASP A 24 0.09 -14.18 10.87
CA ASP A 24 -0.13 -14.24 9.42
C ASP A 24 0.45 -13.02 8.70
N VAL A 25 0.51 -11.87 9.36
CA VAL A 25 1.00 -10.61 8.80
C VAL A 25 1.85 -9.86 9.82
N VAL A 26 3.01 -9.36 9.37
CA VAL A 26 3.86 -8.45 10.15
C VAL A 26 4.23 -7.24 9.31
N VAL A 27 4.11 -6.05 9.92
CA VAL A 27 4.39 -4.77 9.27
C VAL A 27 5.53 -4.07 9.99
N LEU A 28 6.55 -3.65 9.23
CA LEU A 28 7.65 -2.82 9.70
C LEU A 28 7.46 -1.39 9.16
N ASP A 29 7.15 -0.47 10.08
CA ASP A 29 6.98 0.95 9.80
C ASP A 29 8.02 1.78 10.59
N SER A 30 9.11 2.25 9.99
CA SER A 30 9.51 2.10 8.58
C SER A 30 10.99 1.72 8.46
N VAL A 31 11.40 1.24 7.27
CA VAL A 31 12.80 0.90 6.97
C VAL A 31 13.74 2.11 7.15
N ALA A 32 13.24 3.31 6.88
CA ALA A 32 14.00 4.54 7.07
C ALA A 32 14.37 4.78 8.55
N ALA A 33 13.56 4.28 9.48
CA ALA A 33 13.77 4.39 10.92
C ALA A 33 14.57 3.23 11.53
N LEU A 34 15.01 2.25 10.72
CA LEU A 34 15.89 1.18 11.19
C LEU A 34 17.32 1.69 11.32
N VAL A 35 17.57 2.44 12.39
CA VAL A 35 18.89 2.99 12.72
C VAL A 35 19.73 1.91 13.40
N PRO A 36 20.89 1.53 12.84
CA PRO A 36 21.75 0.53 13.46
C PRO A 36 22.26 0.97 14.81
N LYS A 37 22.45 0.02 15.73
CA LYS A 37 22.92 0.30 17.09
C LYS A 37 24.17 1.18 17.14
N ALA A 38 25.15 0.89 16.28
CA ALA A 38 26.39 1.67 16.22
C ALA A 38 26.18 3.14 15.82
N GLU A 39 25.14 3.44 15.03
CA GLU A 39 24.78 4.82 14.66
C GLU A 39 24.04 5.54 15.80
N ILE A 40 23.25 4.81 16.60
CA ILE A 40 22.58 5.36 17.80
C ILE A 40 23.59 5.68 18.91
N GLU A 41 24.60 4.83 19.09
CA GLU A 41 25.65 5.01 20.10
C GLU A 41 26.75 5.99 19.66
N GLY A 42 26.81 6.32 18.37
CA GLY A 42 27.77 7.26 17.80
C GLY A 42 27.39 8.73 18.02
N GLU A 43 28.30 9.63 17.65
CA GLU A 43 28.05 11.06 17.71
C GLU A 43 27.47 11.60 16.39
N MET A 44 26.77 12.74 16.48
CA MET A 44 26.29 13.42 15.27
C MET A 44 27.46 13.89 14.40
N GLY A 45 27.55 13.36 13.19
CA GLY A 45 28.64 13.65 12.25
C GLY A 45 29.59 12.48 12.02
N ASP A 46 29.47 11.42 12.82
CA ASP A 46 30.20 10.18 12.60
C ASP A 46 29.78 9.51 11.28
N SER A 47 30.76 8.89 10.62
CA SER A 47 30.59 8.32 9.29
C SER A 47 30.29 6.82 9.38
N PHE A 48 29.01 6.46 9.27
CA PHE A 48 28.54 5.08 9.23
C PHE A 48 28.14 4.65 7.81
N VAL A 49 29.08 4.68 6.87
CA VAL A 49 28.75 4.45 5.45
C VAL A 49 28.25 3.01 5.22
N GLY A 50 26.99 2.90 4.81
CA GLY A 50 26.39 1.65 4.32
C GLY A 50 26.07 0.61 5.39
N ILE A 51 26.15 0.96 6.69
CA ILE A 51 25.86 0.03 7.78
C ILE A 51 24.42 -0.49 7.72
N GLN A 52 23.45 0.40 7.51
CA GLN A 52 22.04 0.04 7.37
C GLN A 52 21.80 -0.90 6.18
N ALA A 53 22.48 -0.65 5.05
CA ALA A 53 22.34 -1.49 3.85
C ALA A 53 22.88 -2.92 4.08
N ARG A 54 23.98 -3.05 4.84
CA ARG A 54 24.54 -4.36 5.23
C ARG A 54 23.63 -5.10 6.19
N MET A 55 23.12 -4.42 7.22
CA MET A 55 22.13 -4.94 8.16
C MET A 55 20.90 -5.47 7.42
N MET A 56 20.30 -4.66 6.54
CA MET A 56 19.15 -5.09 5.73
C MET A 56 19.48 -6.31 4.85
N SER A 57 20.68 -6.36 4.26
CA SER A 57 21.10 -7.50 3.43
C SER A 57 21.25 -8.80 4.23
N GLN A 58 21.67 -8.71 5.49
CA GLN A 58 21.71 -9.86 6.40
C GLN A 58 20.32 -10.26 6.85
N ALA A 59 19.50 -9.28 7.24
CA ALA A 59 18.14 -9.52 7.71
C ALA A 59 17.26 -10.17 6.65
N MET A 60 17.30 -9.69 5.40
CA MET A 60 16.52 -10.29 4.31
C MET A 60 16.89 -11.76 4.05
N ARG A 61 18.18 -12.12 4.18
CA ARG A 61 18.63 -13.51 4.05
C ARG A 61 18.07 -14.39 5.17
N LYS A 62 18.02 -13.89 6.41
CA LYS A 62 17.48 -14.61 7.57
C LYS A 62 15.96 -14.76 7.50
N LEU A 63 15.27 -13.66 7.20
CA LEU A 63 13.81 -13.56 7.15
C LEU A 63 13.23 -14.35 5.98
N GLY A 64 13.86 -14.33 4.81
CA GLY A 64 13.32 -14.98 3.60
C GLY A 64 13.01 -16.48 3.79
N GLY A 65 13.88 -17.20 4.51
CA GLY A 65 13.65 -18.60 4.84
C GLY A 65 12.54 -18.83 5.87
N GLY A 66 12.34 -17.89 6.80
CA GLY A 66 11.26 -17.94 7.79
C GLY A 66 9.90 -17.69 7.15
N ILE A 67 9.78 -16.59 6.40
CA ILE A 67 8.55 -16.14 5.71
C ILE A 67 7.95 -17.26 4.85
N ASN A 68 8.79 -17.96 4.06
CA ASN A 68 8.31 -19.02 3.18
C ASN A 68 7.81 -20.27 3.94
N LYS A 69 8.36 -20.56 5.12
CA LYS A 69 7.97 -21.72 5.93
C LYS A 69 6.76 -21.44 6.81
N SER A 70 6.63 -20.20 7.30
CA SER A 70 5.56 -19.79 8.20
C SER A 70 4.29 -19.37 7.47
N ASN A 71 4.36 -19.19 6.15
CA ASN A 71 3.29 -18.59 5.34
C ASN A 71 2.88 -17.18 5.84
N THR A 72 3.80 -16.47 6.49
CA THR A 72 3.57 -15.11 6.99
C THR A 72 3.84 -14.08 5.89
N VAL A 73 3.02 -13.04 5.78
CA VAL A 73 3.25 -11.87 4.93
C VAL A 73 4.05 -10.82 5.69
N ALA A 74 5.22 -10.45 5.17
CA ALA A 74 6.04 -9.36 5.71
C ALA A 74 5.91 -8.09 4.85
N ILE A 75 5.41 -7.02 5.44
CA ILE A 75 5.23 -5.71 4.80
C ILE A 75 6.27 -4.74 5.36
N PHE A 76 7.03 -4.11 4.47
CA PHE A 76 8.00 -3.07 4.84
C PHE A 76 7.55 -1.73 4.27
N ILE A 77 7.26 -0.77 5.15
CA ILE A 77 7.00 0.61 4.76
C ILE A 77 8.35 1.29 4.57
N ASN A 78 8.48 2.03 3.47
CA ASN A 78 9.71 2.76 3.19
C ASN A 78 9.40 4.12 2.59
N GLN A 79 10.36 5.03 2.73
CA GLN A 79 10.23 6.42 2.32
C GLN A 79 11.00 6.65 1.02
N LEU A 80 10.54 7.59 0.21
CA LEU A 80 11.32 8.10 -0.90
C LEU A 80 12.36 9.10 -0.38
N ARG A 81 13.53 9.06 -1.00
CA ARG A 81 14.63 10.02 -0.85
C ARG A 81 15.15 10.35 -2.24
N GLU A 82 15.78 11.50 -2.39
CA GLU A 82 16.47 11.86 -3.62
C GLU A 82 17.96 11.57 -3.48
N LYS A 83 18.55 10.95 -4.50
CA LYS A 83 19.99 10.75 -4.57
C LYS A 83 20.65 12.00 -5.14
N ILE A 84 21.43 12.68 -4.30
CA ILE A 84 22.23 13.85 -4.71
C ILE A 84 23.22 13.43 -5.81
N GLY A 85 23.36 14.26 -6.84
CA GLY A 85 24.33 14.07 -7.93
C GLY A 85 23.84 13.26 -9.13
N VAL A 86 22.55 12.90 -9.20
CA VAL A 86 21.97 12.29 -10.40
C VAL A 86 21.55 13.39 -11.37
N MET A 87 22.32 13.60 -12.44
CA MET A 87 22.02 14.60 -13.49
C MET A 87 21.07 14.07 -14.58
N TYR A 88 20.90 12.74 -14.70
CA TYR A 88 20.04 12.11 -15.70
C TYR A 88 19.35 10.87 -15.12
N GLY A 89 18.05 10.70 -15.44
CA GLY A 89 17.22 9.59 -14.96
C GLY A 89 16.40 9.92 -13.71
N ASN A 90 15.76 8.91 -13.10
CA ASN A 90 14.97 9.09 -11.88
C ASN A 90 15.91 9.21 -10.65
N PRO A 91 15.94 10.35 -9.93
CA PRO A 91 16.77 10.54 -8.74
C PRO A 91 16.21 9.82 -7.51
N GLU A 92 14.98 9.31 -7.55
CA GLU A 92 14.33 8.67 -6.41
C GLU A 92 15.00 7.36 -6.01
N THR A 93 15.28 7.25 -4.71
CA THR A 93 15.81 6.07 -4.05
C THR A 93 15.06 5.79 -2.75
N THR A 94 15.36 4.64 -2.15
CA THR A 94 14.74 4.20 -0.89
C THR A 94 15.85 3.83 0.11
N PRO A 95 15.73 4.19 1.40
CA PRO A 95 16.62 3.74 2.48
C PRO A 95 16.75 2.22 2.59
N GLY A 96 17.78 1.75 3.31
CA GLY A 96 18.04 0.32 3.54
C GLY A 96 18.76 -0.41 2.39
N GLY A 97 19.34 0.32 1.44
CA GLY A 97 20.12 -0.26 0.34
C GLY A 97 19.28 -0.99 -0.71
N ARG A 98 19.86 -2.01 -1.37
CA ARG A 98 19.22 -2.72 -2.50
C ARG A 98 18.55 -4.02 -2.11
N ALA A 99 18.87 -4.59 -0.94
CA ALA A 99 18.41 -5.93 -0.55
C ALA A 99 16.89 -6.08 -0.63
N LEU A 100 16.16 -5.18 0.03
CA LEU A 100 14.70 -5.20 0.03
C LEU A 100 14.10 -5.17 -1.39
N LYS A 101 14.71 -4.41 -2.32
CA LYS A 101 14.26 -4.34 -3.72
C LYS A 101 14.33 -5.71 -4.42
N PHE A 102 15.31 -6.54 -4.10
CA PHE A 102 15.48 -7.87 -4.69
C PHE A 102 14.63 -8.94 -4.01
N TRP A 103 14.58 -8.91 -2.67
CA TRP A 103 13.85 -9.88 -1.87
C TRP A 103 12.33 -9.72 -1.95
N ALA A 104 11.82 -8.48 -2.01
CA ALA A 104 10.38 -8.23 -2.09
C ALA A 104 9.74 -8.94 -3.30
N SER A 105 8.66 -9.68 -3.06
CA SER A 105 7.86 -10.33 -4.11
C SER A 105 6.97 -9.32 -4.85
N VAL A 106 6.42 -8.37 -4.10
CA VAL A 106 5.62 -7.26 -4.64
C VAL A 106 6.20 -5.94 -4.10
N ARG A 107 6.26 -4.92 -4.95
CA ARG A 107 6.58 -3.55 -4.54
C ARG A 107 5.50 -2.62 -5.04
N LEU A 108 4.97 -1.84 -4.10
CA LEU A 108 3.94 -0.84 -4.34
C LEU A 108 4.56 0.54 -4.13
N GLU A 109 4.37 1.40 -5.11
CA GLU A 109 4.68 2.82 -5.01
C GLU A 109 3.36 3.56 -4.78
N VAL A 110 3.22 4.19 -3.62
CA VAL A 110 2.01 4.91 -3.21
C VAL A 110 2.27 6.39 -3.32
N ARG A 111 1.44 7.12 -4.06
CA ARG A 111 1.49 8.58 -4.17
C ARG A 111 0.14 9.18 -3.84
N LYS A 112 0.18 10.26 -3.06
CA LYS A 112 -0.97 11.13 -2.84
C LYS A 112 -1.25 11.89 -4.13
N GLY A 113 -2.48 11.78 -4.63
CA GLY A 113 -3.02 12.52 -5.75
C GLY A 113 -3.85 13.72 -5.28
N GLU A 114 -4.94 13.97 -6.00
CA GLU A 114 -5.80 15.13 -5.79
C GLU A 114 -6.51 15.10 -4.42
N ALA A 115 -6.71 16.29 -3.85
CA ALA A 115 -7.45 16.46 -2.61
C ALA A 115 -8.96 16.26 -2.87
N LEU A 116 -9.60 15.40 -2.09
CA LEU A 116 -11.05 15.24 -2.10
C LEU A 116 -11.64 16.32 -1.20
N LYS A 117 -12.56 17.13 -1.74
CA LYS A 117 -13.15 18.26 -1.03
C LYS A 117 -14.68 18.20 -1.08
N VAL A 118 -15.31 18.58 0.02
CA VAL A 118 -16.76 18.86 0.08
C VAL A 118 -16.89 20.32 0.49
N GLY A 119 -17.40 21.15 -0.42
CA GLY A 119 -17.36 22.60 -0.25
C GLY A 119 -15.93 23.11 -0.12
N THR A 120 -15.59 23.69 1.03
CA THR A 120 -14.25 24.21 1.35
C THR A 120 -13.37 23.23 2.13
N GLU A 121 -13.95 22.18 2.69
CA GLU A 121 -13.26 21.24 3.58
C GLU A 121 -12.61 20.09 2.78
N GLN A 122 -11.36 19.76 3.11
CA GLN A 122 -10.68 18.61 2.55
C GLN A 122 -10.98 17.36 3.37
N ILE A 123 -11.83 16.49 2.81
CA ILE A 123 -12.29 15.26 3.47
C ILE A 123 -11.36 14.05 3.20
N GLY A 124 -10.42 14.17 2.27
CA GLY A 124 -9.50 13.08 1.94
C GLY A 124 -8.56 13.39 0.78
N ALA A 125 -8.03 12.33 0.18
CA ALA A 125 -7.22 12.40 -1.03
C ALA A 125 -7.36 11.16 -1.90
N ARG A 126 -7.40 11.37 -3.22
CA ARG A 126 -7.20 10.32 -4.21
C ARG A 126 -5.78 9.80 -4.05
N THR A 127 -5.61 8.49 -3.98
CA THR A 127 -4.32 7.83 -3.81
C THR A 127 -4.07 6.94 -5.00
N LYS A 128 -2.90 7.10 -5.61
CA LYS A 128 -2.44 6.30 -6.75
C LYS A 128 -1.42 5.30 -6.26
N VAL A 129 -1.65 4.02 -6.57
CA VAL A 129 -0.72 2.94 -6.27
C VAL A 129 -0.26 2.28 -7.55
N LYS A 130 1.05 2.27 -7.77
CA LYS A 130 1.69 1.61 -8.90
C LYS A 130 2.41 0.34 -8.44
N VAL A 131 2.15 -0.77 -9.10
CA VAL A 131 2.85 -2.03 -8.85
C VAL A 131 4.18 -2.03 -9.60
N VAL A 132 5.25 -1.51 -8.98
CA VAL A 132 6.57 -1.38 -9.63
C VAL A 132 7.37 -2.68 -9.70
N LYS A 133 6.97 -3.70 -8.93
CA LYS A 133 7.50 -5.06 -9.01
C LYS A 133 6.42 -6.05 -8.63
N ASN A 134 6.30 -7.14 -9.38
CA ASN A 134 5.39 -8.23 -9.08
C ASN A 134 6.02 -9.54 -9.56
N LYS A 135 6.18 -10.52 -8.65
CA LYS A 135 6.68 -11.87 -8.96
C LYS A 135 5.58 -12.92 -9.15
N VAL A 136 4.32 -12.59 -8.86
CA VAL A 136 3.19 -13.54 -8.87
C VAL A 136 2.15 -13.25 -9.96
N ALA A 137 2.18 -12.06 -10.54
CA ALA A 137 1.30 -11.63 -11.62
C ALA A 137 1.99 -10.53 -12.46
N PRO A 138 1.42 -10.12 -13.61
CA PRO A 138 1.99 -9.06 -14.44
C PRO A 138 2.23 -7.75 -13.65
N PRO A 139 3.44 -7.16 -13.70
CA PRO A 139 3.76 -5.90 -13.02
C PRO A 139 3.22 -4.67 -13.78
N PHE A 140 3.47 -3.49 -13.23
CA PHE A 140 3.21 -2.16 -13.82
C PHE A 140 1.75 -1.76 -14.00
N LYS A 141 0.83 -2.51 -13.41
CA LYS A 141 -0.56 -2.05 -13.23
C LYS A 141 -0.61 -0.90 -12.22
N ASN A 142 -1.55 0.01 -12.45
CA ASN A 142 -1.86 1.10 -11.55
C ASN A 142 -3.28 0.90 -11.02
N VAL A 143 -3.51 1.32 -9.78
CA VAL A 143 -4.84 1.44 -9.20
C VAL A 143 -4.95 2.81 -8.54
N GLU A 144 -6.15 3.37 -8.59
CA GLU A 144 -6.47 4.62 -7.93
C GLU A 144 -7.71 4.41 -7.07
N PHE A 145 -7.64 4.88 -5.84
CA PHE A 145 -8.71 4.76 -4.86
C PHE A 145 -8.70 5.97 -3.93
N ASP A 146 -9.80 6.17 -3.21
CA ASP A 146 -9.93 7.29 -2.29
C ASP A 146 -9.55 6.90 -0.87
N ILE A 147 -8.73 7.73 -0.22
CA ILE A 147 -8.50 7.66 1.23
C ILE A 147 -9.23 8.83 1.88
N LEU A 148 -10.26 8.52 2.66
CA LEU A 148 -11.01 9.47 3.47
C LEU A 148 -10.34 9.59 4.85
N TYR A 149 -10.11 10.82 5.32
CA TYR A 149 -9.50 11.03 6.63
C TYR A 149 -10.44 10.55 7.73
N GLY A 150 -9.92 9.81 8.71
CA GLY A 150 -10.70 9.20 9.79
C GLY A 150 -11.47 7.93 9.44
N LYS A 151 -11.73 7.65 8.15
CA LYS A 151 -12.41 6.42 7.68
C LYS A 151 -11.48 5.41 6.99
N GLY A 152 -10.38 5.87 6.37
CA GLY A 152 -9.46 5.01 5.62
C GLY A 152 -9.84 4.88 4.14
N ILE A 153 -9.53 3.72 3.53
CA ILE A 153 -9.81 3.46 2.12
C ILE A 153 -11.33 3.34 1.91
N SER A 154 -11.88 4.12 0.99
CA SER A 154 -13.32 4.16 0.69
C SER A 154 -13.70 3.03 -0.27
N ARG A 155 -14.17 1.90 0.29
CA ARG A 155 -14.56 0.71 -0.48
C ARG A 155 -15.74 0.97 -1.41
N GLU A 156 -16.67 1.80 -0.98
CA GLU A 156 -17.90 2.18 -1.69
C GLU A 156 -17.56 3.03 -2.91
N GLY A 157 -16.61 3.96 -2.75
CA GLY A 157 -16.09 4.76 -3.86
C GLY A 157 -15.39 3.90 -4.92
N ASP A 158 -14.57 2.95 -4.48
CA ASP A 158 -13.86 2.04 -5.39
C ASP A 158 -14.82 1.11 -6.13
N LEU A 159 -15.81 0.56 -5.41
CA LEU A 159 -16.84 -0.27 -6.01
C LEU A 159 -17.66 0.49 -7.04
N LEU A 160 -18.04 1.75 -6.75
CA LEU A 160 -18.79 2.60 -7.66
C LEU A 160 -17.99 2.89 -8.94
N ASP A 161 -16.70 3.20 -8.80
CA ASP A 161 -15.81 3.47 -9.93
C ASP A 161 -15.69 2.21 -10.82
N LEU A 162 -15.45 1.03 -10.23
CA LEU A 162 -15.37 -0.25 -10.95
C LEU A 162 -16.71 -0.65 -11.58
N ALA A 163 -17.82 -0.50 -10.87
CA ALA A 163 -19.14 -0.83 -11.37
C ALA A 163 -19.54 0.06 -12.56
N THR A 164 -19.09 1.32 -12.55
CA THR A 164 -19.24 2.23 -13.68
C THR A 164 -18.38 1.78 -14.86
N GLU A 165 -17.12 1.38 -14.63
CA GLU A 165 -16.23 0.87 -15.68
C GLU A 165 -16.79 -0.40 -16.34
N PHE A 166 -17.34 -1.32 -15.55
CA PHE A 166 -17.94 -2.57 -16.05
C PHE A 166 -19.37 -2.41 -16.60
N GLY A 167 -19.91 -1.19 -16.62
CA GLY A 167 -21.26 -0.88 -17.11
C GLY A 167 -22.39 -1.47 -16.27
N LEU A 168 -22.13 -1.81 -15.00
CA LEU A 168 -23.15 -2.23 -14.04
C LEU A 168 -23.89 -1.03 -13.45
N VAL A 169 -23.18 0.09 -13.30
CA VAL A 169 -23.75 1.40 -12.94
C VAL A 169 -23.68 2.30 -14.16
N THR A 170 -24.81 2.91 -14.50
CA THR A 170 -24.93 3.85 -15.63
C THR A 170 -24.98 5.28 -15.13
N ARG A 171 -24.44 6.19 -15.94
CA ARG A 171 -24.48 7.64 -15.68
C ARG A 171 -25.49 8.29 -16.62
N ALA A 172 -26.55 8.86 -16.05
CA ALA A 172 -27.53 9.69 -16.76
C ALA A 172 -27.31 11.16 -16.38
N GLY A 173 -26.49 11.87 -17.16
CA GLY A 173 -26.02 13.21 -16.80
C GLY A 173 -25.17 13.18 -15.54
N THR A 174 -25.61 13.84 -14.46
CA THR A 174 -24.94 13.82 -13.16
C THR A 174 -25.42 12.70 -12.23
N TYR A 175 -26.42 11.93 -12.63
CA TYR A 175 -27.00 10.87 -11.80
C TYR A 175 -26.37 9.51 -12.05
N TYR A 176 -26.17 8.76 -10.97
CA TYR A 176 -25.74 7.37 -11.01
C TYR A 176 -26.93 6.44 -10.78
N ASN A 177 -27.10 5.46 -11.66
CA ASN A 177 -28.18 4.48 -11.59
C ASN A 177 -27.62 3.06 -11.67
N CYS A 178 -28.14 2.15 -10.84
CA CYS A 178 -27.88 0.72 -10.92
C CYS A 178 -29.17 0.02 -11.36
N GLY A 179 -29.25 -0.35 -12.64
CA GLY A 179 -30.52 -0.77 -13.24
C GLY A 179 -31.57 0.33 -13.10
N ASP A 180 -32.70 -0.01 -12.46
CA ASP A 180 -33.80 0.91 -12.19
C ASP A 180 -33.63 1.72 -10.89
N THR A 181 -32.62 1.37 -10.07
CA THR A 181 -32.38 2.03 -8.78
C THR A 181 -31.51 3.26 -8.97
N ARG A 182 -31.98 4.41 -8.50
CA ARG A 182 -31.23 5.67 -8.52
C ARG A 182 -30.36 5.79 -7.27
N LEU A 183 -29.04 5.75 -7.45
CA LEU A 183 -28.07 5.81 -6.35
C LEU A 183 -27.88 7.24 -5.82
N GLY A 184 -27.96 8.24 -6.69
CA GLY A 184 -27.84 9.64 -6.27
C GLY A 184 -27.30 10.57 -7.36
N GLN A 185 -27.31 11.88 -7.05
CA GLN A 185 -26.71 12.91 -7.90
C GLN A 185 -25.24 13.12 -7.52
N GLY A 186 -24.33 12.89 -8.45
CA GLY A 186 -22.90 13.01 -8.21
C GLY A 186 -22.32 11.81 -7.46
N ARG A 187 -20.98 11.73 -7.48
CA ARG A 187 -20.25 10.56 -7.00
C ARG A 187 -20.35 10.39 -5.48
N ASP A 188 -20.27 11.49 -4.72
CA ASP A 188 -20.31 11.42 -3.25
C ASP A 188 -21.66 10.96 -2.70
N ASN A 189 -22.77 11.40 -3.30
CA ASN A 189 -24.10 10.95 -2.89
C ASN A 189 -24.33 9.48 -3.27
N ALA A 190 -23.89 9.05 -4.46
CA ALA A 190 -23.96 7.65 -4.84
C ALA A 190 -23.10 6.74 -3.95
N ARG A 191 -21.93 7.22 -3.51
CA ARG A 191 -21.09 6.54 -2.50
C ARG A 191 -21.84 6.43 -1.17
N ALA A 192 -22.38 7.53 -0.66
CA ALA A 192 -23.13 7.54 0.60
C ALA A 192 -24.33 6.57 0.56
N TYR A 193 -25.03 6.51 -0.57
CA TYR A 193 -26.12 5.56 -0.77
C TYR A 193 -25.66 4.10 -0.66
N LEU A 194 -24.50 3.75 -1.22
CA LEU A 194 -23.91 2.40 -1.07
C LEU A 194 -23.43 2.12 0.35
N GLU A 195 -22.98 3.13 1.08
CA GLU A 195 -22.63 3.03 2.51
C GLU A 195 -23.87 2.73 3.37
N GLU A 196 -25.02 3.32 3.01
CA GLU A 196 -26.30 3.13 3.71
C GLU A 196 -27.04 1.83 3.34
N HIS A 197 -26.71 1.19 2.21
CA HIS A 197 -27.38 -0.02 1.70
C HIS A 197 -26.38 -1.19 1.48
N PRO A 198 -25.96 -1.89 2.55
CA PRO A 198 -24.96 -2.97 2.47
C PRO A 198 -25.36 -4.15 1.59
N GLU A 199 -26.65 -4.46 1.47
CA GLU A 199 -27.17 -5.52 0.61
C GLU A 199 -26.92 -5.23 -0.87
N LEU A 200 -27.14 -3.98 -1.29
CA LEU A 200 -26.87 -3.54 -2.65
C LEU A 200 -25.36 -3.51 -2.93
N PHE A 201 -24.57 -3.07 -1.95
CA PHE A 201 -23.11 -3.11 -2.02
C PHE A 201 -22.60 -4.54 -2.25
N ALA A 202 -23.11 -5.52 -1.49
CA ALA A 202 -22.66 -6.92 -1.61
C ALA A 202 -23.02 -7.54 -2.96
N ASP A 203 -24.22 -7.26 -3.48
CA ASP A 203 -24.65 -7.72 -4.81
C ASP A 203 -23.79 -7.10 -5.93
N LEU A 204 -23.52 -5.80 -5.86
CA LEU A 204 -22.63 -5.11 -6.81
C LEU A 204 -21.19 -5.63 -6.74
N ASP A 205 -20.63 -5.84 -5.54
CA ASP A 205 -19.27 -6.37 -5.36
C ASP A 205 -19.14 -7.77 -5.97
N ALA A 206 -20.13 -8.64 -5.77
CA ALA A 206 -20.15 -9.98 -6.38
C ALA A 206 -20.16 -9.91 -7.91
N LYS A 207 -21.01 -9.05 -8.50
CA LYS A 207 -21.10 -8.84 -9.96
C LYS A 207 -19.82 -8.25 -10.55
N VAL A 208 -19.21 -7.28 -9.86
CA VAL A 208 -17.94 -6.67 -10.25
C VAL A 208 -16.81 -7.70 -10.24
N ARG A 209 -16.71 -8.51 -9.17
CA ARG A 209 -15.69 -9.57 -9.07
C ARG A 209 -15.84 -10.63 -10.15
N ALA A 210 -17.07 -11.05 -10.46
CA ALA A 210 -17.34 -12.00 -11.54
C ALA A 210 -16.84 -11.46 -12.89
N LYS A 211 -17.22 -10.22 -13.26
CA LYS A 211 -16.75 -9.58 -14.50
C LYS A 211 -15.23 -9.37 -14.54
N ALA A 212 -14.62 -9.01 -13.41
CA ALA A 212 -13.18 -8.85 -13.32
C ALA A 212 -12.42 -10.18 -13.54
N ALA A 213 -12.97 -11.29 -13.02
CA ALA A 213 -12.40 -12.62 -13.23
C ALA A 213 -12.47 -13.06 -14.70
N GLU A 214 -13.57 -12.76 -15.40
CA GLU A 214 -13.72 -13.03 -16.83
C GLU A 214 -12.71 -12.26 -17.69
N ARG A 215 -12.45 -10.98 -17.38
CA ARG A 215 -11.48 -10.14 -18.09
C ARG A 215 -10.02 -10.58 -17.90
N THR A 216 -9.74 -11.39 -16.87
CA THR A 216 -8.39 -11.85 -16.52
C THR A 216 -8.06 -13.23 -17.11
N LYS A 217 -9.07 -13.96 -17.61
CA LYS A 217 -8.88 -15.17 -18.43
C LYS A 217 -8.55 -14.81 -19.87
#